data_AF-A0A068V8X7-F1
#
_entry.id   AF-A0A068V8X7-F1
#
_cell.length_a   1.000
_cell.length_b   1.000
_cell.length_c   1.000
_cell.angle_alpha   90.00
_cell.angle_beta   90.00
_cell.angle_gamma   90.00
#
_symmetry.space_group_name_H-M   'P 1'
#
loop_
_entity.id
_entity.type
_entity.pdbx_description
1 polymer ?
#
loop_
_entity_poly.entity_id
_entity_poly.type
_entity_poly.pdbx_seq_one_letter_code
_entity_poly.pdbx_strand_id
1 'polypeptide(L)'
;MAEIEKEKGWNSCKNTKKGGGGGGGGEQGFCNDYVYRISTAEEWAELQTSGSTFGRQIDKSTGCIHLSNLHQVQWVLHNFFLNSKGQDLFLLQIHAKKLGDGLVYEAAADDSSKVFPHFYGPSRSFGPLPLDVVTKAEKIILSDAKFTCCLLS
;
A
#
# COMPACT_ATOMS: atom_id res chain seq x y z
N MET A 1 -34.29 6.64 -22.55
CA MET A 1 -34.24 5.18 -22.35
C MET A 1 -32.78 4.80 -22.36
N ALA A 2 -32.27 4.40 -21.19
CA ALA A 2 -30.91 3.94 -21.01
C ALA A 2 -30.83 2.48 -21.44
N GLU A 3 -29.76 2.08 -22.12
CA GLU A 3 -29.34 0.69 -22.16
C GLU A 3 -27.81 0.67 -22.16
N ILE A 4 -27.28 0.32 -20.98
CA ILE A 4 -25.86 0.16 -20.70
C ILE A 4 -25.56 -1.31 -20.94
N GLU A 5 -24.75 -1.59 -21.95
CA GLU A 5 -24.18 -2.92 -22.17
C GLU A 5 -23.25 -3.27 -21.00
N LYS A 6 -23.66 -4.27 -20.24
CA LYS A 6 -22.83 -4.99 -19.28
C LYS A 6 -22.01 -6.04 -20.01
N GLU A 7 -20.96 -6.47 -19.33
CA GLU A 7 -20.14 -7.67 -19.57
C GLU A 7 -18.84 -7.49 -20.36
N LYS A 8 -17.74 -7.29 -19.61
CA LYS A 8 -16.48 -8.01 -19.88
C LYS A 8 -15.82 -8.46 -18.56
N GLY A 9 -15.98 -9.76 -18.27
CA GLY A 9 -14.87 -10.66 -17.93
C GLY A 9 -14.22 -10.51 -16.56
N TRP A 10 -14.92 -10.95 -15.51
CA TRP A 10 -14.30 -11.35 -14.24
C TRP A 10 -13.53 -12.67 -14.44
N ASN A 11 -12.21 -12.61 -14.60
CA ASN A 11 -11.38 -13.81 -14.50
C ASN A 11 -10.98 -14.04 -13.04
N SER A 12 -11.82 -14.85 -12.39
CA SER A 12 -11.58 -15.46 -11.08
C SER A 12 -10.35 -16.38 -11.16
N CYS A 13 -9.27 -16.02 -10.47
CA CYS A 13 -8.19 -16.95 -10.19
C CYS A 13 -8.71 -17.99 -9.18
N LYS A 14 -9.16 -19.13 -9.69
CA LYS A 14 -9.62 -20.26 -8.89
C LYS A 14 -8.43 -20.86 -8.15
N ASN A 15 -8.34 -20.60 -6.85
CA ASN A 15 -7.44 -21.34 -5.96
C ASN A 15 -8.02 -22.74 -5.72
N THR A 16 -7.53 -23.74 -6.45
CA THR A 16 -7.87 -25.15 -6.20
C THR A 16 -6.89 -25.72 -5.18
N LYS A 17 -7.41 -26.15 -4.02
CA LYS A 17 -6.62 -26.87 -3.02
C LYS A 17 -6.49 -28.35 -3.40
N LYS A 18 -5.22 -28.78 -3.39
CA LYS A 18 -4.65 -30.09 -3.02
C LYS A 18 -5.05 -31.36 -3.79
N GLY A 19 -4.05 -31.91 -4.48
CA GLY A 19 -3.87 -33.35 -4.66
C GLY A 19 -2.49 -33.67 -5.24
N GLY A 20 -1.63 -34.29 -4.42
CA GLY A 20 -0.60 -35.26 -4.86
C GLY A 20 0.68 -34.76 -5.53
N GLY A 21 1.82 -34.95 -4.84
CA GLY A 21 3.01 -35.59 -5.40
C GLY A 21 3.95 -34.81 -6.33
N GLY A 22 5.18 -34.60 -5.86
CA GLY A 22 6.38 -34.72 -6.70
C GLY A 22 6.96 -33.45 -7.33
N GLY A 23 8.17 -33.10 -6.89
CA GLY A 23 9.26 -32.69 -7.78
C GLY A 23 9.25 -31.27 -8.37
N GLY A 24 10.13 -30.42 -7.81
CA GLY A 24 11.04 -29.56 -8.57
C GLY A 24 10.49 -28.33 -9.28
N GLY A 25 11.16 -27.20 -9.06
CA GLY A 25 11.14 -26.04 -9.97
C GLY A 25 10.53 -24.81 -9.33
N GLY A 26 11.33 -23.74 -9.24
CA GLY A 26 11.01 -22.56 -8.46
C GLY A 26 9.87 -21.72 -9.02
N GLU A 27 9.01 -21.28 -8.12
CA GLU A 27 8.18 -20.08 -8.30
C GLU A 27 8.83 -18.97 -7.48
N GLN A 28 9.80 -18.26 -8.07
CA GLN A 28 10.15 -16.93 -7.57
C GLN A 28 9.09 -15.95 -8.11
N GLY A 29 7.88 -16.06 -7.57
CA GLY A 29 6.94 -14.95 -7.63
C GLY A 29 7.55 -13.81 -6.83
N PHE A 30 7.77 -12.66 -7.45
CA PHE A 30 8.17 -11.44 -6.75
C PHE A 30 7.06 -11.03 -5.77
N CYS A 31 6.96 -11.69 -4.62
CA CYS A 31 6.29 -11.10 -3.48
C CYS A 31 7.26 -10.06 -2.94
N ASN A 32 7.00 -8.78 -3.20
CA ASN A 32 7.59 -7.74 -2.38
C ASN A 32 7.19 -8.07 -0.94
N ASP A 33 8.16 -8.49 -0.12
CA ASP A 33 7.88 -8.83 1.28
C ASP A 33 7.31 -7.63 2.03
N TYR A 34 7.56 -6.42 1.52
CA TYR A 34 7.15 -5.16 2.09
C TYR A 34 6.48 -4.21 1.10
N VAL A 35 5.49 -3.50 1.63
CA VAL A 35 4.89 -2.30 1.05
C VAL A 35 5.06 -1.15 2.03
N TYR A 36 4.90 0.07 1.55
CA TYR A 36 5.30 1.26 2.28
C TYR A 36 4.16 2.27 2.37
N ARG A 37 4.05 2.92 3.53
CA ARG A 37 3.12 4.03 3.76
C ARG A 37 3.94 5.26 4.14
N ILE A 38 3.81 6.34 3.35
CA ILE A 38 4.20 7.67 3.81
C ILE A 38 3.08 8.17 4.71
N SER A 39 3.42 8.43 5.97
CA SER A 39 2.51 8.83 7.03
C SER A 39 2.88 10.19 7.59
N THR A 40 1.88 10.98 7.99
CA THR A 40 2.12 12.20 8.76
C THR A 40 2.43 11.83 10.21
N ALA A 41 3.08 12.74 10.96
CA ALA A 41 3.26 12.53 12.40
C ALA A 41 1.95 12.30 13.15
N GLU A 42 0.87 12.96 12.74
CA GLU A 42 -0.46 12.80 13.32
C GLU A 42 -1.05 11.40 13.06
N GLU A 43 -1.03 10.94 11.81
CA GLU A 43 -1.50 9.59 11.44
C GLU A 43 -0.64 8.50 12.12
N TRP A 44 0.67 8.71 12.22
CA TRP A 44 1.55 7.79 12.92
C TRP A 44 1.27 7.75 14.43
N ALA A 45 0.99 8.89 15.06
CA ALA A 45 0.59 8.95 16.45
C ALA A 45 -0.79 8.29 16.69
N GLU A 46 -1.76 8.52 15.81
CA GLU A 46 -3.07 7.86 15.86
C GLU A 46 -2.91 6.34 15.77
N LEU A 47 -2.13 5.85 14.81
CA LEU A 47 -1.89 4.42 14.61
C LEU A 47 -1.24 3.77 15.84
N GLN A 48 -0.26 4.43 16.46
CA GLN A 48 0.39 3.93 17.67
C GLN A 48 -0.54 3.91 18.89
N THR A 49 -1.39 4.93 19.05
CA THR A 49 -2.27 5.07 20.22
C THR A 49 -3.52 4.20 20.12
N SER A 50 -4.10 4.10 18.93
CA SER A 50 -5.36 3.39 18.69
C SER A 50 -5.14 1.93 18.24
N GLY A 51 -3.92 1.57 17.86
CA GLY A 51 -3.56 0.25 17.33
C GLY A 51 -4.00 0.01 15.88
N SER A 52 -4.75 0.93 15.27
CA SER A 52 -5.11 0.92 13.85
C SER A 52 -5.48 2.33 13.37
N THR A 53 -5.44 2.60 12.06
CA THR A 53 -5.87 3.88 11.47
C THR A 53 -6.65 3.67 10.17
N PHE A 54 -7.64 4.53 9.92
CA PHE A 54 -8.30 4.66 8.61
C PHE A 54 -7.53 5.57 7.64
N GLY A 55 -6.32 5.99 8.01
CA GLY A 55 -5.46 6.81 7.20
C GLY A 55 -5.96 8.25 7.05
N ARG A 56 -5.52 8.91 5.97
CA ARG A 56 -5.77 10.31 5.70
C ARG A 56 -7.09 10.52 4.98
N GLN A 57 -7.45 11.79 4.77
CA GLN A 57 -8.69 12.15 4.09
C GLN A 57 -8.81 11.54 2.68
N ILE A 58 -7.70 11.46 1.93
CA ILE A 58 -7.68 10.84 0.61
C ILE A 58 -8.08 9.35 0.69
N ASP A 59 -7.54 8.62 1.67
CA ASP A 59 -7.81 7.20 1.87
C ASP A 59 -9.29 6.95 2.21
N LYS A 60 -9.85 7.78 3.08
CA LYS A 60 -11.28 7.75 3.44
C LYS A 60 -12.18 8.08 2.25
N SER A 61 -11.74 8.99 1.38
CA SER A 61 -12.51 9.39 0.20
C SER A 61 -12.50 8.36 -0.93
N THR A 62 -11.41 7.59 -1.08
CA THR A 62 -11.28 6.55 -2.11
C THR A 62 -11.68 5.17 -1.60
N GLY A 63 -11.78 4.97 -0.28
CA GLY A 63 -12.15 3.69 0.33
C GLY A 63 -11.00 2.68 0.37
N CYS A 64 -9.75 3.14 0.36
CA CYS A 64 -8.57 2.28 0.52
C CYS A 64 -7.41 3.04 1.13
N ILE A 65 -6.52 2.34 1.85
CA ILE A 65 -5.25 2.90 2.31
C ILE A 65 -4.25 2.83 1.16
N HIS A 66 -3.76 3.99 0.71
CA HIS A 66 -2.76 4.06 -0.35
C HIS A 66 -1.37 3.70 0.18
N LEU A 67 -0.78 2.67 -0.43
CA LEU A 67 0.55 2.18 -0.16
C LEU A 67 1.43 2.36 -1.41
N SER A 68 2.72 2.05 -1.28
CA SER A 68 3.68 2.13 -2.37
C SER A 68 4.65 0.95 -2.31
N ASN A 69 5.14 0.51 -3.46
CA ASN A 69 6.39 -0.25 -3.51
C ASN A 69 7.57 0.67 -3.20
N LEU A 70 8.70 0.11 -2.77
CA LEU A 70 9.87 0.91 -2.37
C LEU A 70 10.32 1.89 -3.46
N HIS A 71 10.43 1.42 -4.70
CA HIS A 71 10.86 2.24 -5.85
C HIS A 71 9.89 3.39 -6.19
N GLN A 72 8.64 3.33 -5.71
CA GLN A 72 7.63 4.37 -5.94
C GLN A 72 7.66 5.46 -4.86
N VAL A 73 8.22 5.18 -3.67
CA VAL A 73 8.15 6.08 -2.50
C VAL A 73 8.74 7.45 -2.81
N GLN A 74 9.92 7.51 -3.43
CA GLN A 74 10.56 8.78 -3.81
C GLN A 74 9.66 9.62 -4.73
N TRP A 75 9.07 8.98 -5.76
CA TRP A 75 8.15 9.68 -6.67
C TRP A 75 6.93 10.22 -5.93
N VAL A 76 6.31 9.43 -5.04
CA VAL A 76 5.15 9.88 -4.26
C VAL A 76 5.52 11.05 -3.33
N LEU A 77 6.68 11.00 -2.66
CA LEU A 77 7.16 12.10 -1.82
C LEU A 77 7.30 13.40 -2.61
N HIS A 78 7.94 13.35 -3.78
CA HIS A 78 8.14 14.53 -4.62
C HIS A 78 6.83 15.12 -5.17
N ASN A 79 5.87 14.28 -5.57
CA ASN A 79 4.63 14.77 -6.18
C ASN A 79 3.61 15.29 -5.15
N PHE A 80 3.56 14.69 -3.96
CA PHE A 80 2.48 14.97 -2.99
C PHE A 80 2.94 15.67 -1.72
N PHE A 81 4.23 15.62 -1.37
CA PHE A 81 4.72 16.08 -0.05
C PHE A 81 5.80 17.15 -0.10
N LEU A 82 6.33 17.50 -1.29
CA LEU A 82 7.40 18.51 -1.41
C LEU A 82 7.01 19.88 -0.84
N ASN A 83 5.73 20.25 -0.93
CA ASN A 83 5.20 21.52 -0.44
C ASN A 83 4.63 21.46 0.99
N SER A 84 4.69 20.30 1.66
CA SER A 84 4.17 20.09 3.02
C SER A 84 5.14 20.63 4.09
N LYS A 85 5.47 21.93 4.02
CA LYS A 85 6.41 22.58 4.96
C LYS A 85 5.92 22.49 6.40
N GLY A 86 6.84 22.17 7.32
CA GLY A 86 6.56 22.13 8.77
C GLY A 86 5.86 20.86 9.26
N GLN A 87 5.59 19.89 8.37
CA GLN A 87 4.97 18.63 8.73
C GLN A 87 6.02 17.51 8.78
N ASP A 88 6.12 16.85 9.93
CA ASP A 88 6.92 15.66 10.08
C ASP A 88 6.28 14.49 9.30
N LEU A 89 7.12 13.76 8.56
CA LEU A 89 6.71 12.60 7.79
C LEU A 89 7.47 11.36 8.26
N PHE A 90 6.81 10.22 8.20
CA PHE A 90 7.36 8.91 8.52
C PHE A 90 7.18 7.97 7.33
N LEU A 91 8.18 7.14 7.06
CA LEU A 91 8.06 6.01 6.16
C LEU A 91 7.82 4.75 7.01
N LEU A 92 6.63 4.18 6.88
CA LEU A 92 6.27 2.93 7.53
C LEU A 92 6.52 1.78 6.56
N GLN A 93 7.34 0.82 6.95
CA GLN A 93 7.51 -0.45 6.27
C GLN A 93 6.47 -1.43 6.81
N ILE A 94 5.69 -2.04 5.91
CA ILE A 94 4.56 -2.89 6.25
C ILE A 94 4.76 -4.26 5.62
N HIS A 95 4.59 -5.32 6.40
CA HIS A 95 4.76 -6.69 5.93
C HIS A 95 3.58 -7.11 5.04
N ALA A 96 3.80 -7.20 3.72
CA ALA A 96 2.74 -7.39 2.73
C ALA A 96 1.94 -8.68 2.98
N LYS A 97 2.61 -9.78 3.35
CA LYS A 97 1.91 -11.07 3.62
C LYS A 97 0.95 -11.02 4.80
N LYS A 98 1.14 -10.11 5.78
CA LYS A 98 0.21 -9.97 6.91
C LYS A 98 -1.09 -9.25 6.52
N LEU A 99 -1.07 -8.47 5.44
CA LEU A 99 -2.26 -7.79 4.91
C LEU A 99 -3.21 -8.77 4.18
N GLY A 100 -2.69 -9.91 3.72
CA GLY A 100 -3.46 -10.99 3.10
C GLY A 100 -4.31 -10.51 1.92
N ASP A 101 -5.53 -11.04 1.82
CA ASP A 101 -6.46 -10.77 0.72
C ASP A 101 -6.99 -9.33 0.68
N GLY A 102 -6.68 -8.52 1.70
CA GLY A 102 -7.01 -7.09 1.75
C GLY A 102 -6.04 -6.21 0.96
N LEU A 103 -4.87 -6.71 0.58
CA LEU A 103 -3.91 -6.01 -0.27
C LEU A 103 -4.19 -6.30 -1.75
N VAL A 104 -4.45 -5.25 -2.53
CA VAL A 104 -4.74 -5.34 -3.97
C VAL A 104 -3.75 -4.44 -4.71
N TYR A 105 -3.24 -4.90 -5.86
CA TYR A 105 -2.37 -4.12 -6.72
C TYR A 105 -3.16 -3.62 -7.92
N GLU A 106 -3.30 -2.30 -8.04
CA GLU A 106 -4.13 -1.66 -9.07
C GLU A 106 -3.30 -0.65 -9.86
N ALA A 107 -3.61 -0.53 -11.15
CA ALA A 107 -3.01 0.50 -11.99
C ALA A 107 -3.40 1.90 -11.50
N ALA A 108 -2.48 2.84 -11.59
CA ALA A 108 -2.77 4.25 -11.42
C ALA A 108 -3.77 4.68 -12.49
N ALA A 109 -4.69 5.58 -12.11
CA ALA A 109 -5.77 6.02 -13.00
C ALA A 109 -5.25 6.70 -14.28
N ASP A 110 -4.08 7.32 -14.22
CA ASP A 110 -3.43 8.06 -15.31
C ASP A 110 -2.42 7.22 -16.11
N ASP A 111 -1.94 6.11 -15.55
CA ASP A 111 -0.83 5.35 -16.12
C ASP A 111 -0.92 3.86 -15.75
N SER A 112 -1.35 3.06 -16.73
CA SER A 112 -1.46 1.60 -16.59
C SER A 112 -0.13 0.89 -16.29
N SER A 113 1.01 1.53 -16.54
CA SER A 113 2.33 0.98 -16.22
C SER A 113 2.71 1.15 -14.75
N LYS A 114 2.03 2.05 -14.02
CA LYS A 114 2.27 2.29 -12.59
C LYS A 114 1.25 1.52 -11.77
N VAL A 115 1.67 0.39 -11.20
CA VAL A 115 0.80 -0.41 -10.32
C VAL A 115 1.09 -0.09 -8.86
N PHE A 116 0.10 0.41 -8.13
CA PHE A 116 0.20 0.74 -6.72
C PHE A 116 -0.52 -0.28 -5.84
N PRO A 117 0.06 -0.62 -4.66
CA PRO A 117 -0.66 -1.39 -3.66
C PRO A 117 -1.69 -0.52 -2.93
N HIS A 118 -2.91 -1.03 -2.83
CA HIS A 118 -4.01 -0.48 -2.05
C HIS A 118 -4.48 -1.50 -1.03
N PHE A 119 -4.69 -1.06 0.21
CA PHE A 119 -5.22 -1.92 1.25
C PHE A 119 -6.67 -1.58 1.58
N TYR A 120 -7.55 -2.56 1.42
CA TYR A 120 -9.00 -2.46 1.64
C TYR A 120 -9.47 -3.15 2.93
N GLY A 121 -8.57 -3.76 3.70
CA GLY A 121 -8.93 -4.62 4.82
C GLY A 121 -9.38 -6.04 4.40
N PRO A 122 -9.47 -6.98 5.36
CA PRO A 122 -9.78 -8.39 5.07
C PRO A 122 -11.11 -8.62 4.35
N SER A 123 -12.11 -7.75 4.56
CA SER A 123 -13.42 -7.83 3.91
C SER A 123 -13.48 -7.16 2.53
N ARG A 124 -12.40 -6.50 2.08
CA ARG A 124 -12.36 -5.69 0.85
C ARG A 124 -13.40 -4.56 0.81
N SER A 125 -13.69 -3.95 1.96
CA SER A 125 -14.73 -2.91 2.09
C SER A 125 -14.26 -1.68 2.88
N PHE A 126 -12.96 -1.37 2.78
CA PHE A 126 -12.26 -0.33 3.54
C PHE A 126 -12.15 -0.62 5.06
N GLY A 127 -11.17 -1.44 5.42
CA GLY A 127 -10.76 -1.67 6.81
C GLY A 127 -9.56 -0.81 7.23
N PRO A 128 -9.39 -0.55 8.53
CA PRO A 128 -8.26 0.22 9.04
C PRO A 128 -6.95 -0.56 8.92
N LEU A 129 -5.83 0.13 8.68
CA LEU A 129 -4.49 -0.44 8.72
C LEU A 129 -4.11 -0.73 10.18
N PRO A 130 -3.86 -1.98 10.57
CA PRO A 130 -3.49 -2.29 11.95
C PRO A 130 -1.99 -2.03 12.21
N LEU A 131 -1.64 -1.71 13.46
CA LEU A 131 -0.26 -1.40 13.84
C LEU A 131 0.67 -2.63 13.76
N ASP A 132 0.15 -3.82 14.01
CA ASP A 132 0.91 -5.08 14.09
C ASP A 132 1.53 -5.53 12.74
N VAL A 133 1.09 -4.93 11.63
CA VAL A 133 1.66 -5.16 10.30
C VAL A 133 2.86 -4.26 10.00
N VAL A 134 3.05 -3.19 10.76
CA VAL A 134 4.18 -2.26 10.61
C VAL A 134 5.43 -2.90 11.24
N THR A 135 6.46 -3.13 10.44
CA THR A 135 7.72 -3.75 10.90
C THR A 135 8.78 -2.72 11.23
N LYS A 136 8.73 -1.55 10.60
CA LYS A 136 9.65 -0.44 10.84
C LYS A 136 8.95 0.89 10.56
N ALA A 137 9.32 1.92 11.31
CA ALA A 137 8.91 3.29 11.06
C ALA A 137 10.14 4.20 11.15
N GLU A 138 10.37 5.03 10.15
CA GLU A 138 11.49 5.96 10.13
C GLU A 138 11.04 7.36 9.79
N LYS A 139 11.55 8.35 10.51
CA LYS A 139 11.33 9.75 10.18
C LYS A 139 12.03 10.08 8.85
N ILE A 140 11.29 10.72 7.96
CA ILE A 140 11.80 11.20 6.67
C ILE A 140 12.35 12.60 6.88
N ILE A 141 13.56 12.83 6.37
CA ILE A 141 14.21 14.14 6.37
C ILE A 141 14.14 14.73 4.97
N LEU A 142 13.72 15.98 4.85
CA LEU A 142 13.76 16.75 3.61
C LEU A 142 14.90 17.78 3.71
N SER A 143 15.94 17.62 2.89
CA SER A 143 17.05 18.56 2.74
C SER A 143 17.31 18.80 1.26
N ASP A 144 17.49 20.05 0.85
CA ASP A 144 17.80 20.42 -0.55
C ASP A 144 16.85 19.77 -1.57
N ALA A 145 15.54 19.80 -1.26
CA ALA A 145 14.48 19.16 -2.05
C ALA A 145 14.62 17.64 -2.23
N LYS A 146 15.49 16.97 -1.46
CA LYS A 146 15.69 15.52 -1.46
C LYS A 146 15.17 14.91 -0.17
N PHE A 147 14.34 13.88 -0.31
CA PHE A 147 13.86 13.08 0.83
C PHE A 147 14.81 11.92 1.14
N THR A 148 15.17 11.77 2.41
CA THR A 148 16.07 10.72 2.89
C THR A 148 15.55 10.06 4.17
N CYS A 149 15.78 8.75 4.28
CA CYS A 149 15.75 7.95 5.50
C CYS A 149 16.52 6.65 5.24
N CYS A 150 16.80 5.85 6.28
CA CYS A 150 17.56 4.60 6.15
C CYS A 150 16.79 3.50 5.41
N LEU A 151 15.47 3.62 5.26
CA LEU A 151 14.67 2.76 4.39
C LEU A 151 14.77 3.12 2.90
N LEU A 152 15.27 4.32 2.57
CA LEU A 152 15.42 4.84 1.21
C LEU A 152 16.87 4.85 0.72
N SER A 153 17.81 4.36 1.53
CA SER A 153 19.25 4.33 1.26
C SER A 153 19.68 3.13 0.44
#